data_AF-A0A2S8FY46-F1
#
_entry.id   AF-A0A2S8FY46-F1
#
_cell.length_a   1.000
_cell.length_b   1.000
_cell.length_c   1.000
_cell.angle_alpha   90.00
_cell.angle_beta   90.00
_cell.angle_gamma   90.00
#
_symmetry.space_group_name_H-M   'P 1'
#
loop_
_entity.id
_entity.type
_entity.pdbx_description
1 polymer ?
#
loop_
_entity_poly.entity_id
_entity_poly.type
_entity_poly.pdbx_seq_one_letter_code
_entity_poly.pdbx_strand_id
1 'polypeptide(L)'
;MMILRTGIRSWLMLSALLLFTTDALGAVVYIKGQKEPVAGFVESADDMSIRLRIVTPEGEELNRQILRSEIDLLLQPVSPSRLSQLSPDNPKAYREYAEELVEKQTDPEAVETAKRLFMIAAHLDPQNEGRSALLGMTPLMNDSQGVKQLRAMAYLIDPSHDASLLEGKQQEVTTGAALDEAVRQEVTKVLHLLRRGERADARQQLNREEIRSAMRQGTSKITLDECLALAQGNCPGCEQGKIPTYMLQKLVAAELELSTSQVASEVRPQWGFFLDSTFQKPLPVLSLAKAIGFDPRQCVYRNGAWVEPTK
;
A
#
# COMPACT_ATOMS: atom_id res chain seq x y z
N MET A 1 -22.13 63.09 -43.98
CA MET A 1 -23.00 62.31 -43.08
C MET A 1 -22.25 61.01 -42.78
N MET A 2 -21.45 61.01 -41.71
CA MET A 2 -20.43 59.99 -41.43
C MET A 2 -20.88 59.12 -40.25
N ILE A 3 -20.90 57.81 -40.47
CA ILE A 3 -21.37 56.78 -39.53
C ILE A 3 -20.20 56.38 -38.63
N LEU A 4 -20.32 56.62 -37.32
CA LEU A 4 -19.38 56.17 -36.30
C LEU A 4 -19.68 54.69 -35.97
N ARG A 5 -18.78 53.77 -36.35
CA ARG A 5 -18.81 52.36 -35.94
C ARG A 5 -18.12 52.21 -34.59
N THR A 6 -18.89 51.88 -33.58
CA THR A 6 -18.43 51.44 -32.25
C THR A 6 -17.89 50.02 -32.34
N GLY A 7 -16.55 49.89 -32.33
CA GLY A 7 -15.88 48.61 -32.13
C GLY A 7 -15.85 48.27 -30.64
N ILE A 8 -16.73 47.36 -30.22
CA ILE A 8 -16.77 46.79 -28.88
C ILE A 8 -15.45 46.05 -28.64
N ARG A 9 -14.62 46.60 -27.76
CA ARG A 9 -13.45 45.95 -27.18
C ARG A 9 -13.92 44.76 -26.33
N SER A 10 -14.00 43.58 -26.93
CA SER A 10 -14.01 42.31 -26.22
C SER A 10 -12.66 42.11 -25.56
N TRP A 11 -12.49 42.76 -24.41
CA TRP A 11 -11.42 42.50 -23.47
C TRP A 11 -11.77 41.18 -22.78
N LEU A 12 -11.35 40.09 -23.43
CA LEU A 12 -11.29 38.76 -22.84
C LEU A 12 -10.43 38.88 -21.56
N MET A 13 -11.11 39.03 -20.43
CA MET A 13 -10.62 38.58 -19.13
C MET A 13 -10.38 37.07 -19.24
N LEU A 14 -9.27 36.71 -19.87
CA LEU A 14 -8.60 35.44 -19.67
C LEU A 14 -7.86 35.56 -18.33
N SER A 15 -8.63 35.75 -17.26
CA SER A 15 -8.20 35.52 -15.89
C SER A 15 -8.00 34.02 -15.78
N ALA A 16 -6.86 33.57 -16.29
CA ALA A 16 -6.28 32.29 -16.00
C ALA A 16 -6.17 32.24 -14.47
N LEU A 17 -7.19 31.67 -13.82
CA LEU A 17 -7.05 31.06 -12.52
C LEU A 17 -5.94 30.03 -12.71
N LEU A 18 -4.71 30.46 -12.43
CA LEU A 18 -3.65 29.57 -11.98
C LEU A 18 -4.20 28.96 -10.69
N LEU A 19 -4.93 27.86 -10.86
CA LEU A 19 -5.21 26.91 -9.79
C LEU A 19 -3.84 26.38 -9.40
N PHE A 20 -3.16 27.13 -8.53
CA PHE A 20 -2.03 26.61 -7.79
C PHE A 20 -2.60 25.48 -6.96
N THR A 21 -2.51 24.27 -7.48
CA THR A 21 -2.71 23.05 -6.71
C THR A 21 -1.56 23.05 -5.70
N THR A 22 -1.79 23.66 -4.55
CA THR A 22 -0.90 23.50 -3.41
C THR A 22 -0.97 22.04 -3.06
N ASP A 23 0.15 21.33 -3.23
CA ASP A 23 0.28 19.96 -2.80
C ASP A 23 -0.10 19.90 -1.32
N ALA A 24 -1.09 19.08 -1.01
CA ALA A 24 -1.61 18.93 0.34
C ALA A 24 -0.51 18.25 1.18
N LEU A 25 0.00 18.97 2.19
CA LEU A 25 1.02 18.47 3.10
C LEU A 25 0.44 17.36 3.98
N GLY A 26 1.15 16.27 4.18
CA GLY A 26 0.81 15.24 5.15
C GLY A 26 0.95 15.75 6.59
N ALA A 27 0.10 15.23 7.47
CA ALA A 27 0.20 15.49 8.89
C ALA A 27 -0.31 14.31 9.72
N VAL A 28 0.33 14.12 10.86
CA VAL A 28 -0.13 13.23 11.93
C VAL A 28 -0.55 14.08 13.13
N VAL A 29 -1.84 13.97 13.50
CA VAL A 29 -2.46 14.75 14.58
C VAL A 29 -2.76 13.86 15.76
N TYR A 30 -2.13 14.12 16.89
CA TYR A 30 -2.47 13.54 18.18
C TYR A 30 -3.54 14.40 18.84
N ILE A 31 -4.71 13.82 19.10
CA ILE A 31 -5.86 14.49 19.70
C ILE A 31 -5.90 14.17 21.19
N LYS A 32 -6.14 15.18 22.04
CA LYS A 32 -6.22 15.03 23.50
C LYS A 32 -7.24 13.95 23.89
N GLY A 33 -6.78 12.97 24.67
CA GLY A 33 -7.61 11.87 25.15
C GLY A 33 -7.88 10.74 24.14
N GLN A 34 -7.43 10.87 22.88
CA GLN A 34 -7.47 9.77 21.91
C GLN A 34 -6.15 8.99 21.95
N LYS A 35 -6.25 7.66 21.94
CA LYS A 35 -5.07 6.77 21.97
C LYS A 35 -4.38 6.67 20.61
N GLU A 36 -5.16 6.74 19.53
CA GLU A 36 -4.67 6.59 18.15
C GLU A 36 -4.57 7.97 17.48
N PRO A 37 -3.44 8.28 16.84
CA PRO A 37 -3.31 9.52 16.08
C PRO A 37 -4.12 9.46 14.79
N VAL A 38 -4.48 10.62 14.27
CA VAL A 38 -5.15 10.77 12.97
C VAL A 38 -4.12 11.21 11.95
N ALA A 39 -3.86 10.37 10.95
CA ALA A 39 -2.97 10.69 9.83
C ALA A 39 -3.77 11.01 8.56
N GLY A 40 -3.34 12.03 7.81
CA GLY A 40 -3.98 12.41 6.56
C GLY A 40 -3.28 13.58 5.89
N PHE A 41 -3.86 14.08 4.80
CA PHE A 41 -3.36 15.23 4.05
C PHE A 41 -4.10 16.50 4.46
N VAL A 42 -3.37 17.57 4.76
CA VAL A 42 -3.92 18.87 5.14
C VAL A 42 -4.48 19.57 3.90
N GLU A 43 -5.80 19.68 3.83
CA GLU A 43 -6.48 20.44 2.75
C GLU A 43 -6.55 21.93 3.07
N SER A 44 -6.78 22.26 4.34
CA SER A 44 -6.81 23.64 4.81
C SER A 44 -6.44 23.71 6.29
N ALA A 45 -5.68 24.71 6.67
CA ALA A 45 -5.41 25.02 8.07
C ALA A 45 -5.65 26.51 8.31
N ASP A 46 -6.48 26.82 9.30
CA ASP A 46 -6.70 28.18 9.79
C ASP A 46 -6.24 28.27 11.27
N ASP A 47 -6.50 29.41 11.92
CA ASP A 47 -6.10 29.65 13.32
C ASP A 47 -6.92 28.82 14.33
N MET A 48 -8.06 28.25 13.93
CA MET A 48 -9.00 27.57 14.82
C MET A 48 -9.06 26.06 14.58
N SER A 49 -8.85 25.61 13.35
CA SER A 49 -9.09 24.26 12.90
C SER A 49 -8.18 23.82 11.76
N ILE A 50 -8.03 22.51 11.63
CA ILE A 50 -7.33 21.85 10.54
C ILE A 50 -8.31 20.88 9.88
N ARG A 51 -8.43 20.94 8.55
CA ARG A 51 -9.16 19.93 7.76
C ARG A 51 -8.17 18.97 7.15
N LEU A 52 -8.34 17.70 7.51
CA LEU A 52 -7.57 16.58 6.98
C LEU A 52 -8.44 15.77 6.02
N ARG A 53 -7.86 15.41 4.88
CA ARG A 53 -8.34 14.34 4.01
C ARG A 53 -7.63 13.04 4.40
N ILE A 54 -8.39 12.09 4.91
CA ILE A 54 -7.91 10.81 5.41
C ILE A 54 -8.28 9.75 4.36
N VAL A 55 -7.29 9.00 3.88
CA VAL A 55 -7.54 7.87 2.99
C VAL A 55 -7.69 6.61 3.84
N THR A 56 -8.86 5.97 3.78
CA THR A 56 -9.10 4.72 4.52
C THR A 56 -8.33 3.55 3.87
N PRO A 57 -8.12 2.43 4.57
CA PRO A 57 -7.52 1.24 3.97
C PRO A 57 -8.27 0.70 2.74
N GLU A 58 -9.54 1.05 2.58
CA GLU A 58 -10.38 0.69 1.43
C GLU A 58 -10.22 1.66 0.25
N GLY A 59 -9.44 2.72 0.41
CA GLY A 59 -9.21 3.76 -0.59
C GLY A 59 -10.29 4.84 -0.62
N GLU A 60 -11.22 4.85 0.33
CA GLU A 60 -12.21 5.92 0.46
C GLU A 60 -11.59 7.17 1.08
N GLU A 61 -11.97 8.35 0.58
CA GLU A 61 -11.52 9.62 1.14
C GLU A 61 -12.53 10.13 2.17
N LEU A 62 -12.06 10.40 3.39
CA LEU A 62 -12.85 10.96 4.48
C LEU A 62 -12.28 12.32 4.90
N ASN A 63 -13.13 13.35 4.88
CA ASN A 63 -12.75 14.67 5.34
C ASN A 63 -13.09 14.84 6.82
N ARG A 64 -12.08 15.18 7.63
CA ARG A 64 -12.22 15.40 9.08
C ARG A 64 -11.71 16.78 9.46
N GLN A 65 -12.58 17.57 10.09
CA GLN A 65 -12.19 18.83 10.72
C GLN A 65 -11.82 18.59 12.18
N ILE A 66 -10.68 19.11 12.61
CA ILE A 66 -10.16 18.98 13.99
C ILE A 66 -9.91 20.39 14.52
N LEU A 67 -10.44 20.71 15.70
CA LEU A 67 -10.18 22.00 16.35
C LEU A 67 -8.77 22.02 16.95
N ARG A 68 -8.03 23.10 16.76
CA ARG A 68 -6.66 23.24 17.30
C ARG A 68 -6.60 23.14 18.82
N SER A 69 -7.69 23.51 19.51
CA SER A 69 -7.81 23.35 20.97
C SER A 69 -7.79 21.89 21.42
N GLU A 70 -8.24 20.96 20.57
CA GLU A 70 -8.26 19.52 20.81
C GLU A 70 -6.94 18.83 20.43
N ILE A 71 -6.08 19.50 19.67
CA ILE A 71 -4.78 18.96 19.25
C ILE A 71 -3.82 19.02 20.45
N ASP A 72 -3.17 17.88 20.71
CA ASP A 72 -2.06 17.77 21.65
C ASP A 72 -0.73 17.98 20.94
N LEU A 73 -0.53 17.29 19.81
CA LEU A 73 0.68 17.37 18.99
C LEU A 73 0.34 17.26 17.50
N LEU A 74 0.91 18.15 16.70
CA LEU A 74 0.87 18.12 15.24
C LEU A 74 2.27 17.80 14.71
N LEU A 75 2.43 16.66 14.04
CA LEU A 75 3.68 16.26 13.41
C LEU A 75 3.58 16.40 11.89
N GLN A 76 4.61 17.01 11.30
CA GLN A 76 4.85 17.03 9.86
C GLN A 76 6.19 16.32 9.61
N PRO A 77 6.17 15.01 9.28
CA PRO A 77 7.40 14.22 9.14
C PRO A 77 8.27 14.66 7.96
N VAL A 78 7.65 15.14 6.89
CA VAL A 78 8.36 15.63 5.71
C VAL A 78 8.72 17.10 5.88
N SER A 79 10.01 17.41 5.70
CA SER A 79 10.54 18.76 5.87
C SER A 79 10.86 19.37 4.50
N PRO A 80 10.08 20.36 4.01
CA PRO A 80 10.33 21.02 2.72
C PRO A 80 11.71 21.68 2.64
N SER A 81 12.21 22.22 3.77
CA SER A 81 13.53 22.82 3.85
C SER A 81 14.65 21.79 3.77
N ARG A 82 14.44 20.56 4.25
CA ARG A 82 15.39 19.47 4.07
C ARG A 82 15.36 18.92 2.65
N LEU A 83 14.18 18.79 2.06
CA LEU A 83 14.04 18.37 0.66
C LEU A 83 14.75 19.33 -0.30
N SER A 84 14.69 20.64 -0.05
CA SER A 84 15.39 21.65 -0.88
C SER A 84 16.91 21.66 -0.71
N GLN A 85 17.44 21.02 0.34
CA GLN A 85 18.89 20.84 0.55
C GLN A 85 19.44 19.59 -0.15
N LEU A 86 18.58 18.69 -0.63
CA LEU A 86 19.02 17.51 -1.38
C LEU A 86 19.59 17.94 -2.74
N SER A 87 20.71 17.31 -3.12
CA SER A 87 21.41 17.59 -4.37
C SER A 87 21.60 16.31 -5.18
N PRO A 88 21.37 16.31 -6.50
CA PRO A 88 21.58 15.16 -7.37
C PRO A 88 23.01 14.58 -7.31
N ASP A 89 23.99 15.40 -6.93
CA ASP A 89 25.39 15.00 -6.77
C ASP A 89 25.64 14.16 -5.49
N ASN A 90 24.64 14.03 -4.60
CA ASN A 90 24.72 13.22 -3.39
C ASN A 90 23.52 12.24 -3.27
N PRO A 91 23.49 11.16 -4.08
CA PRO A 91 22.41 10.17 -4.08
C PRO A 91 22.17 9.51 -2.72
N LYS A 92 23.25 9.32 -1.95
CA LYS A 92 23.21 8.76 -0.60
C LYS A 92 22.31 9.55 0.36
N ALA A 93 22.30 10.89 0.27
CA ALA A 93 21.46 11.73 1.12
C ALA A 93 19.96 11.52 0.87
N TYR A 94 19.56 11.20 -0.36
CA TYR A 94 18.18 10.83 -0.66
C TYR A 94 17.81 9.51 0.02
N ARG A 95 18.67 8.48 -0.08
CA ARG A 95 18.44 7.18 0.58
C ARG A 95 18.35 7.33 2.10
N GLU A 96 19.31 8.03 2.72
CA GLU A 96 19.33 8.22 4.17
C GLU A 96 18.07 8.95 4.66
N TYR A 97 17.64 9.99 3.95
CA TYR A 97 16.41 10.67 4.34
C TYR A 97 15.17 9.79 4.12
N ALA A 98 15.16 8.97 3.06
CA ALA A 98 14.10 7.98 2.86
C ALA A 98 14.01 6.99 4.02
N GLU A 99 15.14 6.46 4.51
CA GLU A 99 15.20 5.54 5.65
C GLU A 99 14.63 6.16 6.92
N GLU A 100 14.94 7.43 7.21
CA GLU A 100 14.34 8.13 8.34
C GLU A 100 12.81 8.28 8.21
N LEU A 101 12.31 8.48 6.98
CA LEU A 101 10.88 8.55 6.70
C LEU A 101 10.20 7.17 6.76
N VAL A 102 10.92 6.07 6.52
CA VAL A 102 10.38 4.70 6.69
C VAL A 102 9.97 4.43 8.14
N GLU A 103 10.63 5.03 9.12
CA GLU A 103 10.23 4.91 10.53
C GLU A 103 8.85 5.55 10.83
N LYS A 104 8.32 6.33 9.88
CA LYS A 104 7.05 7.07 9.99
C LYS A 104 5.93 6.43 9.17
N GLN A 105 5.81 5.09 9.17
CA GLN A 105 4.89 4.33 8.28
C GLN A 105 3.41 4.73 8.38
N THR A 106 2.99 5.36 9.49
CA THR A 106 1.61 5.82 9.67
C THR A 106 1.30 7.10 8.89
N ASP A 107 2.30 7.84 8.44
CA ASP A 107 2.11 9.07 7.66
C ASP A 107 2.15 8.77 6.15
N PRO A 108 1.05 9.00 5.41
CA PRO A 108 0.99 8.70 3.99
C PRO A 108 1.96 9.56 3.15
N GLU A 109 2.17 10.84 3.48
CA GLU A 109 3.12 11.71 2.77
C GLU A 109 4.56 11.26 3.02
N ALA A 110 4.88 10.84 4.25
CA ALA A 110 6.20 10.28 4.57
C ALA A 110 6.47 9.01 3.76
N VAL A 111 5.49 8.11 3.66
CA VAL A 111 5.59 6.87 2.86
C VAL A 111 5.78 7.18 1.37
N GLU A 112 4.98 8.08 0.80
CA GLU A 112 5.11 8.47 -0.61
C GLU A 112 6.44 9.17 -0.90
N THR A 113 6.86 10.08 -0.02
CA THR A 113 8.14 10.78 -0.13
C THR A 113 9.31 9.81 0.00
N ALA A 114 9.28 8.89 0.95
CA ALA A 114 10.31 7.86 1.10
C ALA A 114 10.45 7.00 -0.17
N LYS A 115 9.33 6.53 -0.74
CA LYS A 115 9.34 5.79 -2.02
C LYS A 115 10.01 6.62 -3.12
N ARG A 116 9.65 7.89 -3.26
CA ARG A 116 10.23 8.78 -4.27
C ARG A 116 11.72 8.99 -4.07
N LEU A 117 12.16 9.23 -2.83
CA LEU A 117 13.57 9.45 -2.48
C LEU A 117 14.42 8.20 -2.74
N PHE A 118 13.93 7.00 -2.38
CA PHE A 118 14.61 5.74 -2.73
C PHE A 118 14.76 5.58 -4.25
N MET A 119 13.72 5.91 -5.02
CA MET A 119 13.77 5.82 -6.48
C MET A 119 14.74 6.81 -7.11
N ILE A 120 14.80 8.04 -6.57
CA ILE A 120 15.78 9.04 -6.98
C ILE A 120 17.19 8.54 -6.68
N ALA A 121 17.45 8.05 -5.46
CA ALA A 121 18.75 7.50 -5.08
C ALA A 121 19.18 6.36 -6.01
N ALA A 122 18.28 5.40 -6.25
CA ALA A 122 18.53 4.27 -7.12
C ALA A 122 18.74 4.65 -8.59
N HIS A 123 18.13 5.75 -9.04
CA HIS A 123 18.31 6.26 -10.41
C HIS A 123 19.63 7.00 -10.59
N LEU A 124 20.00 7.84 -9.62
CA LEU A 124 21.19 8.68 -9.69
C LEU A 124 22.48 7.87 -9.53
N ASP A 125 22.50 6.88 -8.63
CA ASP A 125 23.64 5.97 -8.46
C ASP A 125 23.16 4.51 -8.34
N PRO A 126 22.86 3.86 -9.48
CA PRO A 126 22.40 2.48 -9.47
C PRO A 126 23.42 1.52 -8.86
N GLN A 127 24.72 1.79 -9.03
CA GLN A 127 25.77 0.85 -8.62
C GLN A 127 25.97 0.82 -7.11
N ASN A 128 25.96 1.97 -6.45
CA ASN A 128 26.23 2.03 -5.01
C ASN A 128 24.95 2.14 -4.16
N GLU A 129 23.96 2.92 -4.61
CA GLU A 129 22.73 3.19 -3.84
C GLU A 129 21.52 2.39 -4.36
N GLY A 130 21.56 1.88 -5.59
CA GLY A 130 20.44 1.16 -6.21
C GLY A 130 19.97 -0.05 -5.41
N ARG A 131 20.90 -0.93 -5.02
CA ARG A 131 20.57 -2.13 -4.23
C ARG A 131 19.96 -1.76 -2.88
N SER A 132 20.62 -0.89 -2.12
CA SER A 132 20.19 -0.53 -0.77
C SER A 132 18.86 0.24 -0.79
N ALA A 133 18.68 1.16 -1.73
CA ALA A 133 17.43 1.92 -1.86
C ALA A 133 16.23 1.03 -2.23
N LEU A 134 16.40 0.10 -3.17
CA LEU A 134 15.34 -0.85 -3.53
C LEU A 134 14.94 -1.77 -2.38
N LEU A 135 15.92 -2.24 -1.60
CA LEU A 135 15.66 -3.06 -0.41
C LEU A 135 15.04 -2.25 0.72
N GLY A 136 15.50 -1.03 0.95
CA GLY A 136 14.96 -0.10 1.95
C GLY A 136 13.52 0.31 1.68
N MET A 137 13.07 0.25 0.42
CA MET A 137 11.70 0.51 0.03
C MET A 137 10.74 -0.68 0.24
N THR A 138 11.25 -1.89 0.49
CA THR A 138 10.40 -3.08 0.67
C THR A 138 9.37 -2.98 1.81
N PRO A 139 9.64 -2.36 2.97
CA PRO A 139 8.64 -2.21 4.03
C PRO A 139 7.49 -1.26 3.65
N LEU A 140 7.66 -0.45 2.59
CA LEU A 140 6.66 0.51 2.12
C LEU A 140 5.68 -0.10 1.09
N MET A 141 5.87 -1.36 0.71
CA MET A 141 5.03 -2.06 -0.25
C MET A 141 3.85 -2.72 0.47
N ASN A 142 2.64 -2.49 -0.06
CA ASN A 142 1.41 -3.04 0.51
C ASN A 142 1.16 -4.49 0.11
N ASP A 143 1.87 -4.98 -0.92
CA ASP A 143 1.65 -6.30 -1.49
C ASP A 143 2.97 -7.08 -1.70
N SER A 144 2.85 -8.40 -1.59
CA SER A 144 4.01 -9.31 -1.72
C SER A 144 4.61 -9.33 -3.12
N GLN A 145 3.84 -8.97 -4.16
CA GLN A 145 4.33 -8.93 -5.53
C GLN A 145 5.25 -7.72 -5.72
N GLY A 146 4.89 -6.54 -5.20
CA GLY A 146 5.74 -5.35 -5.15
C GLY A 146 7.06 -5.64 -4.45
N VAL A 147 7.04 -6.28 -3.28
CA VAL A 147 8.27 -6.71 -2.58
C VAL A 147 9.14 -7.63 -3.44
N LYS A 148 8.55 -8.64 -4.09
CA LYS A 148 9.27 -9.55 -4.99
C LYS A 148 9.86 -8.82 -6.19
N GLN A 149 9.12 -7.88 -6.78
CA GLN A 149 9.61 -7.06 -7.89
C GLN A 149 10.80 -6.20 -7.46
N LEU A 150 10.73 -5.54 -6.31
CA LEU A 150 11.85 -4.74 -5.80
C LEU A 150 13.09 -5.59 -5.51
N ARG A 151 12.93 -6.78 -4.94
CA ARG A 151 14.04 -7.73 -4.70
C ARG A 151 14.65 -8.22 -6.01
N ALA A 152 13.83 -8.56 -7.00
CA ALA A 152 14.30 -8.95 -8.32
C ALA A 152 15.06 -7.81 -9.02
N MET A 153 14.58 -6.57 -8.89
CA MET A 153 15.27 -5.40 -9.41
C MET A 153 16.59 -5.14 -8.68
N ALA A 154 16.62 -5.29 -7.36
CA ALA A 154 17.85 -5.18 -6.58
C ALA A 154 18.88 -6.23 -7.02
N TYR A 155 18.45 -7.47 -7.26
CA TYR A 155 19.29 -8.54 -7.81
C TYR A 155 19.87 -8.20 -9.19
N LEU A 156 19.08 -7.61 -10.09
CA LEU A 156 19.52 -7.25 -11.45
C LEU A 156 20.51 -6.09 -11.48
N ILE A 157 20.44 -5.19 -10.50
CA ILE A 157 21.31 -4.01 -10.41
C ILE A 157 22.60 -4.33 -9.63
N ASP A 158 22.52 -5.26 -8.67
CA ASP A 158 23.65 -5.68 -7.85
C ASP A 158 24.75 -6.36 -8.69
N PRO A 159 25.99 -5.82 -8.72
CA PRO A 159 27.10 -6.45 -9.44
C PRO A 159 27.37 -7.89 -8.99
N SER A 160 27.12 -8.20 -7.71
CA SER A 160 27.36 -9.52 -7.13
C SER A 160 26.25 -10.53 -7.42
N HIS A 161 25.09 -10.08 -7.93
CA HIS A 161 23.93 -10.92 -8.24
C HIS A 161 23.59 -11.90 -7.10
N ASP A 162 23.42 -11.37 -5.89
CA ASP A 162 23.14 -12.17 -4.70
C ASP A 162 21.77 -12.87 -4.79
N ALA A 163 21.76 -14.15 -5.16
CA ALA A 163 20.55 -14.93 -5.37
C ALA A 163 19.68 -15.08 -4.11
N SER A 164 20.26 -14.91 -2.91
CA SER A 164 19.51 -14.96 -1.65
C SER A 164 18.45 -13.85 -1.55
N LEU A 165 18.61 -12.76 -2.30
CA LEU A 165 17.62 -11.69 -2.41
C LEU A 165 16.32 -12.18 -3.05
N LEU A 166 16.39 -13.15 -3.97
CA LEU A 166 15.23 -13.68 -4.69
C LEU A 166 14.42 -14.66 -3.85
N GLU A 167 15.10 -15.44 -3.01
CA GLU A 167 14.46 -16.35 -2.06
C GLU A 167 13.60 -15.54 -1.11
N GLY A 168 14.15 -14.41 -0.65
CA GLY A 168 13.50 -13.55 0.30
C GLY A 168 13.35 -14.26 1.64
N LYS A 169 13.70 -13.58 2.73
CA LYS A 169 12.95 -13.87 3.96
C LYS A 169 11.53 -13.43 3.63
N GLN A 170 10.67 -14.34 3.17
CA GLN A 170 9.30 -14.28 3.62
C GLN A 170 9.49 -14.17 5.13
N GLN A 171 9.16 -13.01 5.71
CA GLN A 171 8.64 -13.09 7.06
C GLN A 171 7.62 -14.19 6.92
N GLU A 172 7.94 -15.34 7.52
CA GLU A 172 6.92 -16.27 7.92
C GLU A 172 6.02 -15.37 8.77
N VAL A 173 5.03 -14.72 8.12
CA VAL A 173 3.69 -14.65 8.68
C VAL A 173 3.59 -16.05 9.23
N THR A 174 3.60 -16.17 10.56
CA THR A 174 3.52 -17.46 11.26
C THR A 174 2.23 -18.09 10.80
N THR A 175 2.28 -18.62 9.59
CA THR A 175 1.48 -19.65 9.01
C THR A 175 1.89 -20.75 9.94
N GLY A 176 1.04 -20.98 10.93
CA GLY A 176 1.29 -22.01 11.93
C GLY A 176 1.66 -23.27 11.16
N ALA A 177 2.57 -24.06 11.74
CA ALA A 177 3.13 -25.28 11.16
C ALA A 177 2.18 -25.91 10.13
N ALA A 178 2.68 -26.14 8.91
CA ALA A 178 1.89 -26.60 7.78
C ALA A 178 0.86 -27.65 8.23
N LEU A 179 -0.42 -27.31 8.10
CA LEU A 179 -1.50 -28.18 8.54
C LEU A 179 -1.43 -29.51 7.79
N ASP A 180 -1.55 -30.60 8.55
CA ASP A 180 -1.76 -31.92 7.98
C ASP A 180 -2.92 -31.88 6.97
N GLU A 181 -2.75 -32.61 5.86
CA GLU A 181 -3.69 -32.57 4.73
C GLU A 181 -5.11 -32.94 5.17
N ALA A 182 -5.26 -33.95 6.02
CA ALA A 182 -6.57 -34.37 6.50
C ALA A 182 -7.23 -33.26 7.34
N VAL A 183 -6.48 -32.64 8.24
CA VAL A 183 -6.96 -31.54 9.08
C VAL A 183 -7.32 -30.31 8.23
N ARG A 184 -6.52 -30.00 7.20
CA ARG A 184 -6.81 -28.89 6.27
C ARG A 184 -8.10 -29.09 5.50
N GLN A 185 -8.36 -30.31 5.03
CA GLN A 185 -9.61 -30.67 4.37
C GLN A 185 -10.82 -30.56 5.33
N GLU A 186 -10.65 -30.94 6.59
CA GLU A 186 -11.69 -30.74 7.61
C GLU A 186 -11.99 -29.25 7.82
N VAL A 187 -10.97 -28.39 7.98
CA VAL A 187 -11.16 -26.93 8.12
C VAL A 187 -11.85 -26.35 6.89
N THR A 188 -11.42 -26.73 5.68
CA THR A 188 -12.05 -26.28 4.42
C THR A 188 -13.51 -26.70 4.34
N LYS A 189 -13.83 -27.93 4.77
CA LYS A 189 -15.22 -28.41 4.86
C LYS A 189 -16.04 -27.57 5.83
N VAL A 190 -15.50 -27.16 6.97
CA VAL A 190 -16.18 -26.27 7.91
C VAL A 190 -16.49 -24.90 7.30
N LEU A 191 -15.54 -24.31 6.57
CA LEU A 191 -15.77 -23.05 5.85
C LEU A 191 -16.87 -23.19 4.78
N HIS A 192 -16.90 -24.32 4.06
CA HIS A 192 -17.96 -24.64 3.10
C HIS A 192 -19.35 -24.74 3.77
N LEU A 193 -19.43 -25.39 4.95
CA LEU A 193 -20.68 -25.49 5.72
C LEU A 193 -21.17 -24.10 6.13
N LEU A 194 -20.28 -23.24 6.63
CA LEU A 194 -20.59 -21.85 6.98
C LEU A 194 -21.11 -21.09 5.76
N ARG A 195 -20.44 -21.21 4.60
CA ARG A 195 -20.83 -20.53 3.35
C ARG A 195 -22.21 -20.98 2.83
N ARG A 196 -22.58 -22.25 3.01
CA ARG A 196 -23.90 -22.80 2.65
C ARG A 196 -25.00 -22.45 3.64
N GLY A 197 -24.66 -21.88 4.80
CA GLY A 197 -25.61 -21.61 5.87
C GLY A 197 -25.94 -22.84 6.72
N GLU A 198 -25.19 -23.93 6.61
CA GLU A 198 -25.31 -25.16 7.40
C GLU A 198 -24.71 -24.96 8.81
N ARG A 199 -25.32 -24.05 9.57
CA ARG A 199 -24.79 -23.50 10.83
C ARG A 199 -24.67 -24.52 11.96
N ALA A 200 -25.62 -25.45 12.06
CA ALA A 200 -25.61 -26.47 13.12
C ALA A 200 -24.42 -27.42 12.95
N ASP A 201 -24.19 -27.91 11.73
CA ASP A 201 -23.08 -28.81 11.39
C ASP A 201 -21.74 -28.09 11.51
N ALA A 202 -21.65 -26.85 11.01
CA ALA A 202 -20.46 -26.02 11.17
C ALA A 202 -20.11 -25.81 12.66
N ARG A 203 -21.12 -25.51 13.50
CA ARG A 203 -20.92 -25.33 14.95
C ARG A 203 -20.42 -26.61 15.62
N GLN A 204 -20.97 -27.76 15.26
CA GLN A 204 -20.52 -29.05 15.80
C GLN A 204 -19.04 -29.30 15.47
N GLN A 205 -18.64 -29.05 14.24
CA GLN A 205 -17.24 -29.22 13.82
C GLN A 205 -16.30 -28.19 14.47
N LEU A 206 -16.72 -26.91 14.55
CA LEU A 206 -15.94 -25.85 15.21
C LEU A 206 -15.73 -26.08 16.72
N ASN A 207 -16.52 -26.94 17.36
CA ASN A 207 -16.32 -27.30 18.77
C ASN A 207 -15.25 -28.38 18.97
N ARG A 208 -14.76 -29.04 17.91
CA ARG A 208 -13.65 -29.99 18.00
C ARG A 208 -12.34 -29.23 18.21
N GLU A 209 -11.59 -29.56 19.27
CA GLU A 209 -10.37 -28.84 19.63
C GLU A 209 -9.29 -28.88 18.53
N GLU A 210 -9.20 -30.00 17.80
CA GLU A 210 -8.33 -30.17 16.63
C GLU A 210 -8.60 -29.07 15.58
N ILE A 211 -9.87 -28.88 15.18
CA ILE A 211 -10.28 -27.88 14.20
C ILE A 211 -10.06 -26.46 14.74
N ARG A 212 -10.29 -26.21 16.03
CA ARG A 212 -10.06 -24.89 16.65
C ARG A 212 -8.58 -24.52 16.61
N SER A 213 -7.71 -25.45 16.97
CA SER A 213 -6.27 -25.27 16.92
C SER A 213 -5.79 -25.05 15.48
N ALA A 214 -6.32 -25.84 14.54
CA ALA A 214 -5.99 -25.74 13.13
C ALA A 214 -6.44 -24.42 12.52
N MET A 215 -7.64 -23.94 12.86
CA MET A 215 -8.15 -22.65 12.38
C MET A 215 -7.29 -21.47 12.86
N ARG A 216 -6.79 -21.50 14.09
CA ARG A 216 -5.88 -20.47 14.61
C ARG A 216 -4.54 -20.43 13.87
N GLN A 217 -4.13 -21.56 13.29
CA GLN A 217 -2.84 -21.72 12.62
C GLN A 217 -2.93 -21.58 11.09
N GLY A 218 -4.04 -22.00 10.49
CA GLY A 218 -4.15 -22.28 9.05
C GLY A 218 -4.63 -21.13 8.18
N THR A 219 -5.29 -20.11 8.73
CA THR A 219 -5.75 -18.97 7.94
C THR A 219 -5.67 -17.67 8.73
N SER A 220 -5.17 -16.64 8.06
CA SER A 220 -5.09 -15.27 8.60
C SER A 220 -6.30 -14.42 8.23
N LYS A 221 -7.15 -14.91 7.31
CA LYS A 221 -8.22 -14.13 6.68
C LYS A 221 -9.53 -14.12 7.48
N ILE A 222 -9.74 -15.13 8.32
CA ILE A 222 -10.90 -15.22 9.20
C ILE A 222 -10.51 -15.80 10.55
N THR A 223 -10.96 -15.17 11.62
CA THR A 223 -10.69 -15.62 12.99
C THR A 223 -11.67 -16.70 13.44
N LEU A 224 -11.27 -17.50 14.44
CA LEU A 224 -12.13 -18.52 15.03
C LEU A 224 -13.41 -17.91 15.63
N ASP A 225 -13.30 -16.74 16.25
CA ASP A 225 -14.43 -16.06 16.90
C ASP A 225 -15.44 -15.56 15.86
N GLU A 226 -14.98 -15.06 14.72
CA GLU A 226 -15.84 -14.71 13.59
C GLU A 226 -16.59 -15.93 13.03
N CYS A 227 -15.92 -17.08 12.89
CA CYS A 227 -16.56 -18.34 12.47
C CYS A 227 -17.61 -18.82 13.46
N LEU A 228 -17.33 -18.73 14.77
CA LEU A 228 -18.29 -19.07 15.82
C LEU A 228 -19.49 -18.10 15.82
N ALA A 229 -19.26 -16.80 15.63
CA ALA A 229 -20.32 -15.80 15.50
C ALA A 229 -21.20 -16.09 14.27
N LEU A 230 -20.62 -16.46 13.13
CA LEU A 230 -21.36 -16.90 11.93
C LEU A 230 -22.20 -18.15 12.20
N ALA A 231 -21.63 -19.17 12.84
CA ALA A 231 -22.32 -20.41 13.17
C ALA A 231 -23.47 -20.18 14.15
N GLN A 232 -23.35 -19.20 15.05
CA GLN A 232 -24.41 -18.81 15.98
C GLN A 232 -25.45 -17.87 15.36
N GLY A 233 -25.14 -17.27 14.21
CA GLY A 233 -25.98 -16.23 13.60
C GLY A 233 -25.85 -14.85 14.27
N ASN A 234 -24.84 -14.66 15.12
CA ASN A 234 -24.58 -13.43 15.87
C ASN A 234 -23.53 -12.54 15.17
N CYS A 235 -23.27 -12.76 13.88
CA CYS A 235 -22.26 -11.98 13.17
C CYS A 235 -22.74 -10.53 12.96
N PRO A 236 -21.82 -9.53 12.92
CA PRO A 236 -22.20 -8.15 12.64
C PRO A 236 -22.86 -8.04 11.26
N GLY A 237 -24.13 -7.60 11.21
CA GLY A 237 -24.89 -7.51 9.95
C GLY A 237 -25.51 -8.83 9.46
N CYS A 238 -25.50 -9.90 10.26
CA CYS A 238 -26.29 -11.10 9.97
C CYS A 238 -27.79 -10.83 10.20
N GLU A 239 -28.53 -10.49 9.16
CA GLU A 239 -29.99 -10.37 9.24
C GLU A 239 -30.69 -11.66 8.80
N GLN A 240 -31.58 -12.20 9.64
CA GLN A 240 -32.46 -13.34 9.31
C GLN A 240 -31.75 -14.57 8.73
N GLY A 241 -30.51 -14.83 9.16
CA GLY A 241 -29.76 -15.98 8.67
C GLY A 241 -28.93 -15.73 7.40
N LYS A 242 -29.04 -14.55 6.77
CA LYS A 242 -28.20 -14.17 5.64
C LYS A 242 -26.82 -13.74 6.12
N ILE A 243 -25.79 -14.22 5.43
CA ILE A 243 -24.39 -13.82 5.68
C ILE A 243 -24.13 -12.57 4.86
N PRO A 244 -23.63 -11.47 5.47
CA PRO A 244 -23.31 -10.26 4.73
C PRO A 244 -22.14 -10.47 3.78
N THR A 245 -22.12 -9.73 2.67
CA THR A 245 -21.15 -9.90 1.56
C THR A 245 -19.70 -9.88 2.02
N TYR A 246 -19.34 -8.99 2.95
CA TYR A 246 -17.96 -8.87 3.44
C TYR A 246 -17.50 -10.13 4.20
N MET A 247 -18.39 -10.79 4.96
CA MET A 247 -18.08 -12.06 5.64
C MET A 247 -17.96 -13.20 4.63
N LEU A 248 -18.78 -13.20 3.58
CA LEU A 248 -18.68 -14.16 2.50
C LEU A 248 -17.33 -14.05 1.79
N GLN A 249 -16.86 -12.83 1.53
CA GLN A 249 -15.54 -12.57 0.95
C GLN A 249 -14.40 -13.09 1.85
N LYS A 250 -14.48 -12.86 3.17
CA LYS A 250 -13.52 -13.43 4.13
C LYS A 250 -13.50 -14.96 4.11
N LEU A 251 -14.67 -15.61 4.09
CA LEU A 251 -14.78 -17.07 4.01
C LEU A 251 -14.13 -17.61 2.73
N VAL A 252 -14.45 -17.01 1.57
CA VAL A 252 -13.88 -17.41 0.28
C VAL A 252 -12.37 -17.19 0.24
N ALA A 253 -11.88 -16.08 0.79
CA ALA A 253 -10.44 -15.81 0.88
C ALA A 253 -9.72 -16.85 1.76
N ALA A 254 -10.32 -17.25 2.89
CA ALA A 254 -9.79 -18.30 3.76
C ALA A 254 -9.82 -19.68 3.09
N GLU A 255 -10.91 -20.02 2.38
CA GLU A 255 -11.01 -21.25 1.58
C GLU A 255 -9.89 -21.30 0.51
N LEU A 256 -9.65 -20.18 -0.18
CA LEU A 256 -8.62 -20.08 -1.20
C LEU A 256 -7.22 -20.21 -0.60
N GLU A 257 -6.94 -19.56 0.53
CA GLU A 257 -5.66 -19.66 1.26
C GLU A 257 -5.35 -21.12 1.65
N LEU A 258 -6.34 -21.83 2.20
CA LEU A 258 -6.21 -23.24 2.58
C LEU A 258 -6.08 -24.17 1.36
N SER A 259 -6.77 -23.86 0.26
CA SER A 259 -6.70 -24.65 -0.98
C SER A 259 -5.39 -24.44 -1.74
N THR A 260 -4.83 -23.23 -1.70
CA THR A 260 -3.57 -22.87 -2.37
C THR A 260 -2.33 -23.20 -1.53
N SER A 261 -2.49 -23.41 -0.22
CA SER A 261 -1.42 -23.95 0.65
C SER A 261 -1.02 -25.39 0.30
N GLN A 262 -1.82 -26.07 -0.53
CA GLN A 262 -1.49 -27.36 -1.09
C GLN A 262 -0.48 -27.17 -2.20
N VAL A 263 0.80 -27.09 -1.78
CA VAL A 263 1.93 -26.82 -2.65
C VAL A 263 1.80 -25.39 -3.17
N ALA A 264 2.78 -24.53 -2.85
CA ALA A 264 3.30 -23.72 -3.95
C ALA A 264 3.77 -24.75 -4.97
N SER A 265 2.84 -25.36 -5.74
CA SER A 265 3.17 -26.12 -6.92
C SER A 265 4.07 -25.13 -7.59
N GLU A 266 5.35 -25.45 -7.68
CA GLU A 266 6.29 -24.64 -8.43
C GLU A 266 5.46 -24.23 -9.62
N VAL A 267 5.10 -22.95 -9.71
CA VAL A 267 4.52 -22.43 -10.93
C VAL A 267 5.73 -22.55 -11.80
N ARG A 268 5.94 -23.76 -12.36
CA ARG A 268 7.12 -24.09 -13.12
C ARG A 268 6.96 -23.10 -14.23
N PRO A 269 7.79 -22.05 -14.28
CA PRO A 269 7.66 -21.06 -15.31
C PRO A 269 7.70 -21.89 -16.58
N GLN A 270 6.57 -21.98 -17.28
CA GLN A 270 6.51 -22.70 -18.53
C GLN A 270 7.22 -21.78 -19.51
N TRP A 271 8.55 -21.77 -19.44
CA TRP A 271 9.40 -21.02 -20.36
C TRP A 271 9.01 -21.36 -21.80
N GLY A 272 8.52 -22.58 -22.05
CA GLY A 272 7.90 -22.99 -23.31
C GLY A 272 6.78 -22.07 -23.82
N PHE A 273 5.97 -21.45 -22.96
CA PHE A 273 4.95 -20.47 -23.37
C PHE A 273 5.56 -19.18 -23.91
N PHE A 274 6.67 -18.72 -23.33
CA PHE A 274 7.38 -17.52 -23.79
C PHE A 274 8.32 -17.79 -24.97
N LEU A 275 8.69 -19.07 -25.18
CA LEU A 275 9.47 -19.53 -26.32
C LEU A 275 8.60 -19.96 -27.50
N ASP A 276 7.28 -20.02 -27.33
CA ASP A 276 6.37 -20.29 -28.43
C ASP A 276 6.41 -19.13 -29.43
N SER A 277 6.62 -19.46 -30.70
CA SER A 277 6.54 -18.55 -31.85
C SER A 277 5.24 -17.73 -31.92
N THR A 278 4.17 -18.17 -31.25
CA THR A 278 2.91 -17.44 -31.16
C THR A 278 2.94 -16.29 -30.13
N PHE A 279 3.88 -16.30 -29.18
CA PHE A 279 4.04 -15.24 -28.20
C PHE A 279 4.79 -14.04 -28.80
N GLN A 280 4.04 -13.14 -29.44
CA GLN A 280 4.60 -11.94 -30.10
C GLN A 280 4.68 -10.70 -29.19
N LYS A 281 4.38 -10.84 -27.88
CA LYS A 281 4.40 -9.68 -26.96
C LYS A 281 5.79 -9.52 -26.35
N PRO A 282 6.36 -8.30 -26.33
CA PRO A 282 7.62 -8.07 -25.63
C PRO A 282 7.43 -8.41 -24.15
N LEU A 283 8.41 -9.12 -23.57
CA LEU A 283 8.39 -9.43 -22.15
C LEU A 283 8.32 -8.11 -21.36
N PRO A 284 7.50 -8.04 -20.31
CA PRO A 284 7.45 -6.85 -19.47
C PRO A 284 8.82 -6.66 -18.81
N VAL A 285 9.58 -5.68 -19.30
CA VAL A 285 10.85 -5.29 -18.69
C VAL A 285 10.53 -4.65 -17.35
N LEU A 286 11.08 -5.22 -16.28
CA LEU A 286 11.06 -4.60 -14.96
C LEU A 286 11.87 -3.30 -15.05
N SER A 287 11.17 -2.17 -15.01
CA SER A 287 11.78 -0.85 -15.06
C SER A 287 11.32 -0.04 -13.85
N LEU A 288 12.26 0.67 -13.23
CA LEU A 288 12.02 1.61 -12.12
C LEU A 288 10.82 2.54 -12.40
N ALA A 289 10.74 3.12 -13.59
CA ALA A 289 9.69 4.06 -13.97
C ALA A 289 8.27 3.46 -13.95
N LYS A 290 8.13 2.18 -14.31
CA LYS A 290 6.81 1.51 -14.33
C LYS A 290 6.32 1.10 -12.94
N ALA A 291 7.22 0.94 -11.99
CA ALA A 291 6.86 0.40 -10.68
C ALA A 291 6.11 1.41 -9.82
N ILE A 292 6.40 2.72 -9.91
CA ILE A 292 5.99 3.68 -8.86
C ILE A 292 5.32 4.97 -9.38
N GLY A 293 5.03 5.10 -10.69
CA GLY A 293 4.23 6.23 -11.19
C GLY A 293 4.87 7.62 -11.09
N PHE A 294 6.09 7.74 -10.55
CA PHE A 294 6.88 8.97 -10.48
C PHE A 294 8.09 8.89 -11.42
N ASP A 295 8.47 10.02 -12.01
CA ASP A 295 9.70 10.14 -12.81
C ASP A 295 10.90 10.45 -11.90
N PRO A 296 11.90 9.55 -11.75
CA PRO A 296 13.05 9.78 -10.90
C PRO A 296 14.01 10.86 -11.42
N ARG A 297 13.83 11.35 -12.66
CA ARG A 297 14.60 12.49 -13.20
C ARG A 297 14.22 13.81 -12.53
N GLN A 298 13.01 13.88 -11.97
CA GLN A 298 12.55 15.01 -11.16
C GLN A 298 13.11 14.90 -9.74
N CYS A 299 14.43 15.08 -9.61
CA CYS A 299 15.16 14.82 -8.37
C CYS A 299 15.46 16.06 -7.52
N VAL A 300 15.08 17.27 -7.95
CA VAL A 300 15.32 18.51 -7.21
C VAL A 300 14.00 19.06 -6.69
N TYR A 301 13.92 19.35 -5.39
CA TYR A 301 12.72 19.93 -4.79
C TYR A 301 12.83 21.46 -4.74
N ARG A 302 11.99 22.17 -5.49
CA ARG A 302 11.95 23.65 -5.56
C ARG A 302 10.50 24.14 -5.53
N ASN A 303 10.24 25.15 -4.70
CA ASN A 303 8.94 25.83 -4.62
C ASN A 303 7.76 24.87 -4.43
N GLY A 304 7.93 23.84 -3.60
CA GLY A 304 6.88 22.85 -3.34
C GLY A 304 6.82 21.69 -4.33
N ALA A 305 7.55 21.76 -5.45
CA ALA A 305 7.46 20.77 -6.52
C ALA A 305 8.80 20.06 -6.79
N TRP A 306 8.70 18.81 -7.24
CA TRP A 306 9.83 18.05 -7.78
C TRP A 306 10.05 18.44 -9.24
N VAL A 307 11.26 18.90 -9.56
CA VAL A 307 11.65 19.37 -10.90
C VAL A 307 12.91 18.67 -11.38
N GLU A 308 13.09 18.60 -12.69
CA GLU A 308 14.36 18.16 -13.28
C GLU A 308 15.47 19.20 -12.99
N PRO A 309 16.72 18.75 -12.75
CA PRO A 309 17.84 19.66 -12.57
C PRO A 309 18.08 20.45 -13.86
N THR A 310 18.09 21.78 -13.74
CA THR A 310 18.48 22.68 -14.83
C THR A 310 19.99 22.60 -15.00
N LYS A 311 20.43 22.24 -16.21
CA LYS A 311 21.86 22.27 -16.59
C LYS A 311 22.41 23.68 -16.60
#